data_AF-A0A537PDP4-F1
#
_entry.id   AF-A0A537PDP4-F1
#
_cell.length_a   1.000
_cell.length_b   1.000
_cell.length_c   1.000
_cell.angle_alpha   90.00
_cell.angle_beta   90.00
_cell.angle_gamma   90.00
#
_symmetry.space_group_name_H-M   'P 1'
#
loop_
_entity.id
_entity.type
_entity.pdbx_description
1 polymer ?
#
loop_
_entity_poly.entity_id
_entity_poly.type
_entity_poly.pdbx_seq_one_letter_code
_entity_poly.pdbx_strand_id
1 'polypeptide(L)'
;MHRAFTRGLTIIKRHLLALCAGTALTLASVISIARGEDATAGAVLKHYGDMAEAMYGDAHAASLDLGKAIDALIANPTNETLVAVRRAWKEARPWYQHSEAYRFGNAIVDDWEGRVNSWPLDEGLIDYTDKQSYGETSDENPLYTANVIANTSIRIGNDVVDATRIDAELLRKLQQAGGNEANVATGYHAIEFLL
;
A
#
# COMPACT_ATOMS: atom_id res chain seq x y z
N MET A 1 -60.87 35.31 43.36
CA MET A 1 -59.38 35.40 43.37
C MET A 1 -58.68 34.09 43.75
N HIS A 2 -59.28 33.18 44.52
CA HIS A 2 -58.62 31.93 44.96
C HIS A 2 -58.36 30.87 43.86
N ARG A 3 -59.21 30.79 42.82
CA ARG A 3 -59.07 29.80 41.73
C ARG A 3 -57.98 30.11 40.69
N ALA A 4 -57.55 31.37 40.59
CA ALA A 4 -56.50 31.77 39.66
C ALA A 4 -55.09 31.42 40.21
N PHE A 5 -54.92 31.54 41.52
CA PHE A 5 -53.66 31.29 42.21
C PHE A 5 -53.29 29.79 42.22
N THR A 6 -54.28 28.91 42.37
CA THR A 6 -54.10 27.45 42.35
C THR A 6 -53.75 26.90 40.96
N ARG A 7 -54.24 27.52 39.88
CA ARG A 7 -53.87 27.15 38.50
C ARG A 7 -52.42 27.51 38.16
N GLY A 8 -51.94 28.69 38.58
CA GLY A 8 -50.55 29.12 38.34
C GLY A 8 -49.51 28.21 39.00
N LEU A 9 -49.77 27.78 40.24
CA LEU A 9 -48.86 26.92 41.00
C LEU A 9 -48.77 25.48 40.43
N THR A 10 -49.85 25.01 39.78
CA THR A 10 -49.91 23.68 39.16
C THR A 10 -49.15 23.64 37.81
N ILE A 11 -49.16 24.74 37.07
CA ILE A 11 -48.44 24.91 35.80
C ILE A 11 -46.93 25.01 36.05
N ILE A 12 -46.51 25.78 37.06
CA ILE A 12 -45.09 25.92 37.43
C ILE A 12 -44.50 24.59 37.93
N LYS A 13 -45.25 23.80 38.72
CA LYS A 13 -44.81 22.45 39.15
C LYS A 13 -44.69 21.45 38.00
N ARG A 14 -45.58 21.53 36.99
CA ARG A 14 -45.53 20.69 35.78
C ARG A 14 -44.34 21.04 34.88
N HIS A 15 -43.98 22.32 34.76
CA HIS A 15 -42.81 22.74 34.00
C HIS A 15 -41.49 22.49 34.74
N LEU A 16 -41.44 22.61 36.08
CA LEU A 16 -40.26 22.21 36.87
C LEU A 16 -40.03 20.68 36.83
N LEU A 17 -41.09 19.85 36.91
CA LEU A 17 -40.93 18.39 36.77
C LEU A 17 -40.47 17.99 35.36
N ALA A 18 -40.97 18.66 34.31
CA ALA A 18 -40.57 18.40 32.93
C ALA A 18 -39.12 18.83 32.64
N LEU A 19 -38.65 19.91 33.28
CA LEU A 19 -37.26 20.37 33.14
C LEU A 19 -36.27 19.47 33.89
N CYS A 20 -36.65 18.92 35.05
CA CYS A 20 -35.84 17.94 35.77
C CYS A 20 -35.83 16.55 35.12
N ALA A 21 -36.93 16.12 34.48
CA ALA A 21 -36.98 14.85 33.75
C ALA A 21 -36.21 14.91 32.41
N GLY A 22 -36.25 16.04 31.71
CA GLY A 22 -35.50 16.24 30.46
C GLY A 22 -33.99 16.36 30.66
N THR A 23 -33.53 16.90 31.80
CA THR A 23 -32.10 16.98 32.14
C THR A 23 -31.55 15.66 32.70
N ALA A 24 -32.37 14.84 33.37
CA ALA A 24 -31.95 13.51 33.80
C ALA A 24 -31.80 12.51 32.63
N LEU A 25 -32.65 12.62 31.59
CA LEU A 25 -32.58 11.73 30.42
C LEU A 25 -31.43 12.09 29.47
N THR A 26 -31.04 13.37 29.39
CA THR A 26 -29.86 13.78 28.61
C THR A 26 -28.56 13.50 29.34
N LEU A 27 -28.51 13.54 30.68
CA LEU A 27 -27.31 13.16 31.43
C LEU A 27 -27.03 11.64 31.43
N ALA A 28 -28.08 10.81 31.38
CA ALA A 28 -27.95 9.35 31.32
C ALA A 28 -27.44 8.85 29.96
N SER A 29 -27.74 9.57 28.87
CA SER A 29 -27.26 9.23 27.52
C SER A 29 -25.84 9.69 27.23
N VAL A 30 -25.27 10.66 27.98
CA VAL A 30 -23.83 11.00 27.91
C VAL A 30 -22.95 10.15 28.84
N ILE A 31 -23.53 9.41 29.79
CA ILE A 31 -22.77 8.49 30.66
C ILE A 31 -22.67 7.09 30.04
N SER A 32 -23.48 6.79 29.02
CA SER A 32 -23.31 5.61 28.17
C SER A 32 -22.35 5.87 27.01
N ILE A 33 -21.31 6.70 27.21
CA ILE A 33 -20.05 6.49 26.50
C ILE A 33 -19.69 5.06 26.85
N ALA A 34 -19.84 4.16 25.89
CA ALA A 34 -19.52 2.75 26.03
C ALA A 34 -18.21 2.65 26.81
N ARG A 35 -18.27 2.17 28.05
CA ARG A 35 -17.13 1.50 28.64
C ARG A 35 -16.95 0.28 27.76
N GLY A 36 -16.16 0.42 26.69
CA GLY A 36 -15.67 -0.73 25.95
C GLY A 36 -15.10 -1.70 26.99
N GLU A 37 -15.36 -2.99 26.81
CA GLU A 37 -14.66 -4.01 27.60
C GLU A 37 -13.18 -3.64 27.67
N ASP A 38 -12.57 -3.76 28.86
CA ASP A 38 -11.14 -3.49 29.00
C ASP A 38 -10.40 -4.28 27.91
N ALA A 39 -9.60 -3.58 27.10
CA ALA A 39 -8.94 -4.17 25.95
C ALA A 39 -7.99 -5.28 26.43
N THR A 40 -8.46 -6.53 26.40
CA THR A 40 -7.63 -7.67 26.74
C THR A 40 -6.53 -7.82 25.69
N ALA A 41 -5.36 -8.32 26.09
CA ALA A 41 -4.28 -8.58 25.14
C ALA A 41 -4.76 -9.46 23.96
N GLY A 42 -5.63 -10.45 24.22
CA GLY A 42 -6.21 -11.30 23.18
C GLY A 42 -7.13 -10.53 22.21
N ALA A 43 -7.98 -9.64 22.71
CA ALA A 43 -8.83 -8.81 21.86
C ALA A 43 -8.02 -7.84 20.98
N VAL A 44 -6.95 -7.25 21.54
CA VAL A 44 -6.02 -6.37 20.80
C VAL A 44 -5.31 -7.15 19.69
N LEU A 45 -4.75 -8.34 20.00
CA LEU A 45 -4.07 -9.17 19.01
C LEU A 45 -5.01 -9.64 17.90
N LYS A 46 -6.25 -10.02 18.24
CA LYS A 46 -7.25 -10.38 17.24
C LYS A 46 -7.55 -9.18 16.33
N HIS A 47 -7.82 -8.02 16.89
CA HIS A 47 -8.13 -6.83 16.10
C HIS A 47 -6.96 -6.40 15.22
N TYR A 48 -5.72 -6.51 15.71
CA TYR A 48 -4.52 -6.28 14.92
C TYR A 48 -4.43 -7.23 13.72
N GLY A 49 -4.73 -8.52 13.91
CA GLY A 49 -4.80 -9.50 12.82
C GLY A 49 -5.91 -9.19 11.82
N ASP A 50 -7.11 -8.85 12.30
CA ASP A 50 -8.25 -8.48 11.44
C ASP A 50 -7.91 -7.24 10.57
N MET A 51 -7.20 -6.25 11.13
CA MET A 51 -6.73 -5.06 10.41
C MET A 51 -5.65 -5.41 9.38
N ALA A 52 -4.69 -6.26 9.75
CA ALA A 52 -3.64 -6.72 8.84
C ALA A 52 -4.24 -7.42 7.61
N GLU A 53 -5.18 -8.34 7.84
CA GLU A 53 -5.89 -9.05 6.77
C GLU A 53 -6.61 -8.08 5.83
N ALA A 54 -7.38 -7.13 6.39
CA ALA A 54 -8.08 -6.14 5.59
C ALA A 54 -7.11 -5.29 4.73
N MET A 55 -6.01 -4.83 5.32
CA MET A 55 -5.05 -3.95 4.64
C MET A 55 -4.25 -4.68 3.54
N TYR A 56 -3.83 -5.92 3.79
CA TYR A 56 -3.22 -6.75 2.73
C TYR A 56 -4.26 -7.14 1.66
N GLY A 57 -5.52 -7.34 2.04
CA GLY A 57 -6.62 -7.58 1.11
C GLY A 57 -6.83 -6.42 0.15
N ASP A 58 -6.87 -5.19 0.66
CA ASP A 58 -7.00 -3.97 -0.14
C ASP A 58 -5.78 -3.78 -1.07
N ALA A 59 -4.56 -3.99 -0.55
CA ALA A 59 -3.34 -3.93 -1.36
C ALA A 59 -3.35 -4.95 -2.51
N HIS A 60 -3.78 -6.18 -2.24
CA HIS A 60 -3.90 -7.22 -3.24
C HIS A 60 -4.96 -6.87 -4.30
N ALA A 61 -6.15 -6.44 -3.88
CA ALA A 61 -7.20 -6.03 -4.81
C ALA A 61 -6.73 -4.89 -5.74
N ALA A 62 -6.06 -3.88 -5.19
CA ALA A 62 -5.51 -2.78 -5.97
C ALA A 62 -4.39 -3.23 -6.94
N SER A 63 -3.57 -4.21 -6.54
CA SER A 63 -2.55 -4.79 -7.42
C SER A 63 -3.14 -5.54 -8.62
N LEU A 64 -4.29 -6.21 -8.44
CA LEU A 64 -5.00 -6.89 -9.53
C LEU A 64 -5.60 -5.88 -10.51
N ASP A 65 -6.10 -4.74 -10.03
CA ASP A 65 -6.59 -3.67 -10.90
C ASP A 65 -5.47 -2.98 -11.67
N LEU A 66 -4.30 -2.78 -11.05
CA LEU A 66 -3.08 -2.37 -11.75
C LEU A 66 -2.70 -3.39 -12.84
N GLY A 67 -2.73 -4.69 -12.53
CA GLY A 67 -2.45 -5.77 -13.48
C GLY A 67 -3.35 -5.71 -14.71
N LYS A 68 -4.66 -5.53 -14.53
CA LYS A 68 -5.61 -5.36 -15.65
C LYS A 68 -5.28 -4.16 -16.54
N ALA A 69 -4.86 -3.05 -15.93
CA ALA A 69 -4.47 -1.87 -16.70
C ALA A 69 -3.19 -2.15 -17.52
N ILE A 70 -2.19 -2.80 -16.90
CA ILE A 70 -0.95 -3.22 -17.58
C ILE A 70 -1.27 -4.15 -18.77
N ASP A 71 -2.12 -5.15 -18.56
CA ASP A 71 -2.55 -6.06 -19.63
C ASP A 71 -3.20 -5.31 -20.80
N ALA A 72 -4.01 -4.29 -20.50
CA ALA A 72 -4.63 -3.44 -21.52
C ALA A 72 -3.61 -2.60 -22.30
N LEU A 73 -2.57 -2.08 -21.64
CA LEU A 73 -1.46 -1.38 -22.29
C LEU A 73 -0.67 -2.31 -23.21
N ILE A 74 -0.35 -3.52 -22.73
CA ILE A 74 0.38 -4.53 -23.52
C ILE A 74 -0.44 -4.92 -24.77
N ALA A 75 -1.75 -5.12 -24.61
CA ALA A 75 -2.62 -5.51 -25.72
C ALA A 75 -2.85 -4.40 -26.75
N ASN A 76 -2.89 -3.13 -26.33
CA ASN A 76 -3.11 -1.98 -27.20
C ASN A 76 -2.29 -0.76 -26.73
N PRO A 77 -1.01 -0.65 -27.14
CA PRO A 77 -0.13 0.40 -26.67
C PRO A 77 -0.48 1.74 -27.32
N THR A 78 -1.22 2.58 -26.60
CA THR A 78 -1.58 3.94 -26.99
C THR A 78 -1.34 4.90 -25.84
N ASN A 79 -1.39 6.21 -26.11
CA ASN A 79 -1.28 7.22 -25.05
C ASN A 79 -2.40 7.07 -24.01
N GLU A 80 -3.61 6.69 -24.44
CA GLU A 80 -4.76 6.49 -23.57
C GLU A 80 -4.54 5.31 -22.62
N THR A 81 -4.07 4.16 -23.12
CA THR A 81 -3.79 3.00 -22.26
C THR A 81 -2.60 3.27 -21.34
N LEU A 82 -1.56 4.00 -21.80
CA LEU A 82 -0.43 4.40 -20.97
C LEU A 82 -0.83 5.36 -19.83
N VAL A 83 -1.70 6.34 -20.10
CA VAL A 83 -2.27 7.21 -19.06
C VAL A 83 -3.12 6.40 -18.08
N ALA A 84 -3.87 5.39 -18.56
CA ALA A 84 -4.66 4.53 -17.71
C ALA A 84 -3.80 3.72 -16.73
N VAL A 85 -2.68 3.14 -17.18
CA VAL A 85 -1.76 2.41 -16.28
C VAL A 85 -1.10 3.33 -15.29
N ARG A 86 -0.63 4.52 -15.71
CA ARG A 86 -0.05 5.50 -14.79
C ARG A 86 -1.01 5.92 -13.68
N ARG A 87 -2.29 6.07 -13.99
CA ARG A 87 -3.32 6.33 -12.98
C ARG A 87 -3.51 5.13 -12.06
N ALA A 88 -3.66 3.93 -12.62
CA ALA A 88 -3.85 2.70 -11.84
C ALA A 88 -2.66 2.45 -10.89
N TRP A 89 -1.43 2.74 -11.31
CA TRP A 89 -0.25 2.62 -10.46
C TRP A 89 -0.33 3.57 -9.26
N LYS A 90 -0.69 4.85 -9.50
CA LYS A 90 -0.87 5.85 -8.44
C LYS A 90 -2.02 5.51 -7.49
N GLU A 91 -3.07 4.86 -7.99
CA GLU A 91 -4.19 4.38 -7.18
C GLU A 91 -3.81 3.14 -6.35
N ALA A 92 -2.99 2.23 -6.89
CA ALA A 92 -2.57 1.02 -6.20
C ALA A 92 -1.51 1.27 -5.12
N ARG A 93 -0.62 2.25 -5.33
CA ARG A 93 0.55 2.49 -4.47
C ARG A 93 0.19 2.75 -3.00
N PRO A 94 -0.80 3.61 -2.64
CA PRO A 94 -1.13 3.90 -1.25
C PRO A 94 -1.63 2.68 -0.46
N TRP A 95 -2.34 1.76 -1.12
CA TRP A 95 -2.86 0.55 -0.47
C TRP A 95 -1.73 -0.37 -0.01
N TYR A 96 -0.70 -0.55 -0.84
CA TYR A 96 0.50 -1.25 -0.43
C TYR A 96 1.22 -0.51 0.71
N GLN A 97 1.40 0.81 0.60
CA GLN A 97 2.10 1.60 1.62
C GLN A 97 1.45 1.50 3.01
N HIS A 98 0.11 1.44 3.06
CA HIS A 98 -0.58 1.21 4.32
C HIS A 98 -0.22 -0.14 4.95
N SER A 99 -0.02 -1.19 4.15
CA SER A 99 0.34 -2.52 4.63
C SER A 99 1.74 -2.62 5.25
N GLU A 100 2.64 -1.66 4.97
CA GLU A 100 4.02 -1.69 5.47
C GLU A 100 4.12 -1.65 7.00
N ALA A 101 3.11 -1.09 7.68
CA ALA A 101 3.02 -1.10 9.14
C ALA A 101 2.94 -2.52 9.75
N TYR A 102 2.57 -3.52 8.96
CA TYR A 102 2.41 -4.92 9.37
C TYR A 102 3.55 -5.83 8.91
N ARG A 103 4.56 -5.27 8.24
CA ARG A 103 5.73 -6.01 7.78
C ARG A 103 6.61 -6.48 8.94
N PHE A 104 6.86 -5.62 9.92
CA PHE A 104 7.92 -5.84 10.90
C PHE A 104 7.66 -7.07 11.77
N GLY A 105 8.65 -7.97 11.83
CA GLY A 105 8.56 -9.21 12.60
C GLY A 105 7.72 -10.30 11.93
N ASN A 106 7.35 -10.13 10.66
CA ASN A 106 6.61 -11.09 9.87
C ASN A 106 7.51 -11.70 8.78
N ALA A 107 8.15 -12.83 9.11
CA ALA A 107 9.06 -13.53 8.19
C ALA A 107 8.40 -13.89 6.85
N ILE A 108 7.09 -14.15 6.84
CA ILE A 108 6.35 -14.45 5.61
C ILE A 108 6.35 -13.23 4.69
N VAL A 109 6.20 -12.03 5.23
CA VAL A 109 6.25 -10.78 4.45
C VAL A 109 7.67 -10.50 3.97
N ASP A 110 8.67 -10.68 4.84
CA ASP A 110 10.08 -10.48 4.48
C ASP A 110 10.52 -11.39 3.31
N ASP A 111 10.02 -12.61 3.22
CA ASP A 111 10.33 -13.56 2.15
C ASP A 111 9.88 -13.09 0.75
N TRP A 112 8.91 -12.18 0.65
CA TRP A 112 8.40 -11.69 -0.63
C TRP A 112 8.53 -10.18 -0.86
N GLU A 113 8.73 -9.37 0.18
CA GLU A 113 8.67 -7.91 0.08
C GLU A 113 9.72 -7.32 -0.88
N GLY A 114 10.93 -7.89 -0.89
CA GLY A 114 12.00 -7.44 -1.79
C GLY A 114 11.67 -7.62 -3.29
N ARG A 115 10.61 -8.38 -3.63
CA ARG A 115 10.11 -8.48 -5.02
C ARG A 115 8.96 -7.52 -5.33
N VAL A 116 8.46 -6.83 -4.32
CA VAL A 116 7.31 -5.92 -4.44
C VAL A 116 7.75 -4.46 -4.34
N ASN A 117 8.73 -4.14 -3.50
CA ASN A 117 8.98 -2.76 -3.09
C ASN A 117 10.46 -2.43 -2.84
N SER A 118 11.39 -3.19 -3.43
CA SER A 118 12.81 -2.86 -3.30
C SER A 118 13.14 -1.47 -3.85
N TRP A 119 13.99 -0.77 -3.10
CA TRP A 119 14.57 0.54 -3.40
C TRP A 119 15.94 0.62 -2.69
N PRO A 120 16.99 1.25 -3.27
CA PRO A 120 17.05 1.96 -4.56
C PRO A 120 16.90 1.04 -5.78
N LEU A 121 16.76 1.63 -6.97
CA LEU A 121 16.70 0.93 -8.26
C LEU A 121 17.79 1.52 -9.17
N ASP A 122 18.63 0.66 -9.76
CA ASP A 122 19.56 1.05 -10.81
C ASP A 122 18.86 0.92 -12.18
N GLU A 123 18.52 2.06 -12.76
CA GLU A 123 17.78 2.16 -14.03
C GLU A 123 18.51 1.48 -15.18
N GLY A 124 19.85 1.51 -15.15
CA GLY A 124 20.69 0.89 -16.16
C GLY A 124 20.68 -0.64 -16.14
N LEU A 125 20.10 -1.29 -15.12
CA LEU A 125 19.74 -2.72 -15.19
C LEU A 125 18.65 -2.96 -16.25
N ILE A 126 17.65 -2.07 -16.28
CA ILE A 126 16.41 -2.25 -17.05
C ILE A 126 16.58 -1.73 -18.47
N ASP A 127 16.94 -0.45 -18.64
CA ASP A 127 16.98 0.24 -19.93
C ASP A 127 18.26 1.07 -20.12
N TYR A 128 18.41 1.75 -21.25
CA TYR A 128 19.52 2.65 -21.49
C TYR A 128 19.39 3.90 -20.59
N THR A 129 20.54 4.38 -20.12
CA THR A 129 20.66 5.63 -19.37
C THR A 129 21.55 6.61 -20.13
N ASP A 130 21.40 7.91 -19.82
CA ASP A 130 22.30 8.91 -20.36
C ASP A 130 23.69 8.77 -19.72
N LYS A 131 24.68 8.39 -20.52
CA LYS A 131 26.04 8.09 -20.06
C LYS A 131 26.74 9.26 -19.37
N GLN A 132 26.38 10.50 -19.74
CA GLN A 132 27.04 11.70 -19.22
C GLN A 132 26.59 12.00 -17.79
N SER A 133 25.31 11.79 -17.49
CA SER A 133 24.73 12.05 -16.18
C SER A 133 24.71 10.82 -15.27
N TYR A 134 24.51 9.63 -15.83
CA TYR A 134 24.46 8.38 -15.09
C TYR A 134 25.86 7.82 -14.83
N GLY A 135 26.67 7.73 -15.89
CA GLY A 135 27.96 7.05 -15.88
C GLY A 135 27.93 5.78 -16.72
N GLU A 136 29.10 5.16 -16.92
CA GLU A 136 29.24 4.00 -17.80
C GLU A 136 29.48 2.68 -17.04
N THR A 137 30.03 2.77 -15.82
CA THR A 137 30.44 1.62 -15.01
C THR A 137 30.29 1.91 -13.52
N SER A 138 30.08 0.86 -12.73
CA SER A 138 30.13 0.92 -11.27
C SER A 138 30.97 -0.25 -10.74
N ASP A 139 31.90 0.05 -9.83
CA ASP A 139 32.66 -0.98 -9.11
C ASP A 139 31.76 -1.76 -8.12
N GLU A 140 30.67 -1.14 -7.67
CA GLU A 140 29.71 -1.71 -6.72
C GLU A 140 28.60 -2.52 -7.39
N ASN A 141 28.25 -2.17 -8.64
CA ASN A 141 27.24 -2.89 -9.42
C ASN A 141 27.75 -3.28 -10.81
N PRO A 142 28.18 -4.53 -11.02
CA PRO A 142 28.55 -5.02 -12.35
C PRO A 142 27.40 -5.00 -13.38
N LEU A 143 26.14 -4.86 -12.95
CA LEU A 143 24.95 -4.77 -13.80
C LEU A 143 24.49 -3.34 -14.04
N TYR A 144 25.26 -2.35 -13.61
CA TYR A 144 24.93 -0.92 -13.66
C TYR A 144 24.46 -0.42 -15.04
N THR A 145 24.94 -1.01 -16.12
CA THR A 145 24.55 -0.66 -17.50
C THR A 145 24.11 -1.89 -18.31
N ALA A 146 23.58 -2.92 -17.63
CA ALA A 146 23.19 -4.19 -18.25
C ALA A 146 22.13 -4.04 -19.35
N ASN A 147 21.16 -3.14 -19.18
CA ASN A 147 20.08 -2.83 -20.11
C ASN A 147 19.46 -4.12 -20.68
N VAL A 148 18.71 -4.83 -19.85
CA VAL A 148 18.09 -6.12 -20.22
C VAL A 148 17.13 -5.98 -21.41
N ILE A 149 16.51 -4.81 -21.61
CA ILE A 149 15.61 -4.56 -22.74
C ILE A 149 16.34 -4.66 -24.08
N ALA A 150 17.56 -4.12 -24.16
CA ALA A 150 18.32 -4.06 -25.41
C ALA A 150 19.27 -5.25 -25.64
N ASN A 151 19.49 -6.11 -24.64
CA ASN A 151 20.51 -7.16 -24.69
C ASN A 151 19.91 -8.56 -24.52
N THR A 152 20.32 -9.49 -25.39
CA THR A 152 19.88 -10.89 -25.37
C THR A 152 20.72 -11.80 -24.48
N SER A 153 21.78 -11.27 -23.86
CA SER A 153 22.67 -12.01 -22.97
C SER A 153 23.26 -11.06 -21.93
N ILE A 154 23.12 -11.41 -20.65
CA ILE A 154 23.64 -10.62 -19.51
C ILE A 154 24.67 -11.44 -18.74
N ARG A 155 25.78 -10.83 -18.36
CA ARG A 155 26.82 -11.46 -17.51
C ARG A 155 26.53 -11.17 -16.05
N ILE A 156 26.33 -12.21 -15.24
CA ILE A 156 26.19 -12.10 -13.78
C ILE A 156 27.32 -12.90 -13.13
N GLY A 157 28.35 -12.22 -12.63
CA GLY A 157 29.55 -12.90 -12.14
C GLY A 157 30.21 -13.74 -13.25
N ASN A 158 30.28 -15.06 -13.06
CA ASN A 158 30.82 -15.98 -14.07
C ASN A 158 29.75 -16.51 -15.05
N ASP A 159 28.47 -16.30 -14.76
CA ASP A 159 27.37 -16.89 -15.51
C ASP A 159 26.90 -15.99 -16.65
N VAL A 160 26.65 -16.59 -17.81
CA VAL A 160 25.99 -15.93 -18.94
C VAL A 160 24.51 -16.30 -18.90
N VAL A 161 23.66 -15.32 -18.64
CA VAL A 161 22.22 -15.47 -18.57
C VAL A 161 21.60 -15.10 -19.92
N ASP A 162 20.77 -16.01 -20.45
CA ASP A 162 19.95 -15.76 -21.64
C ASP A 162 18.85 -14.75 -21.31
N ALA A 163 18.84 -13.64 -22.05
CA ALA A 163 17.86 -12.57 -21.94
C ALA A 163 17.07 -12.38 -23.25
N THR A 164 17.08 -13.35 -24.16
CA THR A 164 16.29 -13.33 -25.41
C THR A 164 14.78 -13.24 -25.16
N ARG A 165 14.32 -13.71 -24.00
CA ARG A 165 12.94 -13.56 -23.54
C ARG A 165 12.92 -13.01 -22.12
N ILE A 166 12.26 -11.87 -21.95
CA ILE A 166 12.00 -11.28 -20.63
C ILE A 166 10.77 -11.96 -20.04
N ASP A 167 11.00 -12.98 -19.22
CA ASP A 167 9.95 -13.71 -18.51
C ASP A 167 10.17 -13.70 -16.99
N ALA A 168 9.24 -14.30 -16.25
CA ALA A 168 9.29 -14.33 -14.79
C ALA A 168 10.54 -15.06 -14.25
N GLU A 169 11.14 -15.99 -15.00
CA GLU A 169 12.36 -16.66 -14.58
C GLU A 169 13.55 -15.70 -14.70
N LEU A 170 13.69 -15.01 -15.84
CA LEU A 170 14.73 -14.00 -16.03
C LEU A 170 14.62 -12.88 -14.98
N LEU A 171 13.42 -12.32 -14.78
CA LEU A 171 13.23 -11.22 -13.83
C LEU A 171 13.59 -11.63 -12.40
N ARG A 172 13.30 -12.88 -12.00
CA ARG A 172 13.74 -13.42 -10.69
C ARG A 172 15.26 -13.59 -10.59
N LYS A 173 15.93 -13.95 -11.67
CA LYS A 173 17.41 -14.04 -11.71
C LYS A 173 18.06 -12.66 -11.62
N LEU A 174 17.43 -11.63 -12.19
CA LEU A 174 17.93 -10.26 -12.17
C LEU A 174 17.65 -9.53 -10.86
N GLN A 175 16.55 -9.86 -10.17
CA GLN A 175 16.24 -9.27 -8.87
C GLN A 175 17.37 -9.53 -7.86
N GLN A 176 17.97 -8.45 -7.38
CA GLN A 176 19.11 -8.41 -6.47
C GLN A 176 20.35 -9.20 -6.97
N ALA A 177 20.47 -9.35 -8.30
CA ALA A 177 21.57 -10.06 -8.92
C ALA A 177 22.94 -9.48 -8.50
N GLY A 178 23.94 -10.35 -8.39
CA GLY A 178 25.26 -9.95 -7.91
C GLY A 178 25.30 -9.53 -6.43
N GLY A 179 24.21 -9.76 -5.68
CA GLY A 179 24.10 -9.35 -4.28
C GLY A 179 23.92 -7.85 -4.08
N ASN A 180 23.55 -7.12 -5.13
CA ASN A 180 23.33 -5.68 -5.07
C ASN A 180 21.82 -5.37 -4.98
N GLU A 181 21.40 -4.71 -3.91
CA GLU A 181 19.99 -4.39 -3.64
C GLU A 181 19.37 -3.45 -4.68
N ALA A 182 20.18 -2.65 -5.39
CA ALA A 182 19.73 -1.75 -6.44
C ALA A 182 19.32 -2.47 -7.73
N ASN A 183 19.68 -3.75 -7.90
CA ASN A 183 19.26 -4.54 -9.05
C ASN A 183 17.78 -4.95 -8.93
N VAL A 184 16.87 -4.01 -9.18
CA VAL A 184 15.44 -4.21 -9.03
C VAL A 184 14.79 -4.47 -10.39
N ALA A 185 14.35 -5.70 -10.62
CA ALA A 185 13.72 -6.15 -11.87
C ALA A 185 12.20 -6.37 -11.74
N THR A 186 11.66 -6.29 -10.53
CA THR A 186 10.24 -6.55 -10.23
C THR A 186 9.70 -5.56 -9.20
N GLY A 187 8.36 -5.46 -9.12
CA GLY A 187 7.70 -4.65 -8.09
C GLY A 187 7.34 -3.23 -8.54
N TYR A 188 6.85 -2.42 -7.59
CA TYR A 188 6.28 -1.10 -7.85
C TYR A 188 7.26 -0.15 -8.55
N HIS A 189 8.52 -0.13 -8.13
CA HIS A 189 9.53 0.79 -8.67
C HIS A 189 9.99 0.40 -10.08
N ALA A 190 10.11 -0.91 -10.38
CA ALA A 190 10.38 -1.36 -11.75
C ALA A 190 9.23 -1.00 -12.70
N ILE A 191 7.97 -1.16 -12.25
CA ILE A 191 6.79 -0.73 -13.03
C ILE A 191 6.78 0.79 -13.20
N GLU A 192 7.05 1.56 -12.15
CA GLU A 192 7.10 3.03 -12.21
C GLU A 192 8.12 3.54 -13.24
N PHE A 193 9.31 2.95 -13.24
CA PHE A 193 10.37 3.30 -14.20
C PHE A 193 9.96 3.10 -15.66
N LEU A 194 9.17 2.06 -15.94
CA LEU A 194 8.71 1.73 -17.30
C LEU A 194 7.53 2.58 -17.80
N LEU A 195 6.90 3.41 -16.96
CA LEU A 195 5.66 4.12 -17.27
C LEU A 195 5.84 5.60 -17.64
#